data_AF-A0A7Y1Y196-F1
#
_entry.id   AF-A0A7Y1Y196-F1
#
_cell.length_a   1.000
_cell.length_b   1.000
_cell.length_c   1.000
_cell.angle_alpha   90.00
_cell.angle_beta   90.00
_cell.angle_gamma   90.00
#
_symmetry.space_group_name_H-M   'P 1'
#
loop_
_entity.id
_entity.type
_entity.pdbx_description
1 polymer ?
#
loop_
_entity_poly.entity_id
_entity_poly.type
_entity_poly.pdbx_seq_one_letter_code
_entity_poly.pdbx_strand_id
1 'polypeptide(L)'
;MARRSKVSGDAVNLDSLMDALTNVVAVLILVLILVQTEVTQKVAEFFENLEPATPEQVEAAQEKLEELREQEEQRRDLLKEDPPTPQQIEEEKRKLALLEKNVKLDETLLIELEKLRKLEKEAREKRDVELKETNILQEEIAKLEARIDTTPDLSAAPPTVVTIPNSRPIPSNAKVYYAIVRGNRVHFIDPHTPAEMFYDELKDNRRELYLERIKAKGADIQVYNHQKTRDHFKDFDFKNGRDQKVVITSIPTHKYLALDIIPDLKNGGTSLEELEAPDNRFIGILKTLRNDRKNVLFFRVHPDSFNTYLVARALADKAGVPAGWEVHTNPMFRHMLTEVEVNRLKKPDPPDPNAPKPPARPPRIGPKLD
;
A
#
# COMPACT_ATOMS: atom_id res chain seq x y z
N MET A 1 34.80 -72.39 -86.59
CA MET A 1 34.49 -70.99 -86.98
C MET A 1 33.04 -70.91 -87.44
N ALA A 2 32.42 -69.76 -87.16
CA ALA A 2 31.02 -69.42 -87.32
C ALA A 2 30.37 -69.71 -88.69
N ARG A 3 29.04 -69.92 -88.72
CA ARG A 3 28.03 -68.98 -89.28
C ARG A 3 26.66 -69.63 -89.53
N ARG A 4 25.62 -68.99 -88.95
CA ARG A 4 24.46 -68.32 -89.58
C ARG A 4 23.60 -69.02 -90.67
N SER A 5 22.29 -68.80 -90.52
CA SER A 5 21.19 -68.71 -91.53
C SER A 5 20.55 -70.04 -91.97
N LYS A 6 19.27 -70.18 -92.34
CA LYS A 6 17.99 -69.42 -92.25
C LYS A 6 16.94 -70.36 -92.94
N VAL A 7 15.75 -70.56 -92.34
CA VAL A 7 14.39 -70.78 -92.94
C VAL A 7 14.28 -71.78 -94.12
N SER A 8 13.45 -72.83 -94.09
CA SER A 8 11.97 -72.80 -94.24
C SER A 8 11.33 -74.19 -94.12
N GLY A 9 10.09 -74.25 -93.63
CA GLY A 9 9.22 -75.43 -93.74
C GLY A 9 7.84 -75.24 -93.10
N ASP A 10 7.12 -74.20 -93.52
CA ASP A 10 5.81 -73.76 -93.00
C ASP A 10 4.65 -74.58 -93.60
N ALA A 11 4.51 -75.85 -93.19
CA ALA A 11 3.39 -76.71 -93.60
C ALA A 11 2.81 -77.58 -92.46
N VAL A 12 3.40 -77.59 -91.26
CA VAL A 12 3.06 -78.56 -90.19
C VAL A 12 2.29 -77.92 -89.03
N ASN A 13 2.27 -76.59 -88.91
CA ASN A 13 1.60 -75.91 -87.79
C ASN A 13 0.11 -75.62 -87.99
N LEU A 14 -0.41 -75.64 -89.22
CA LEU A 14 -1.85 -75.54 -89.45
C LEU A 14 -2.56 -76.87 -89.21
N ASP A 15 -1.93 -78.00 -89.53
CA ASP A 15 -2.49 -79.33 -89.30
C ASP A 15 -2.52 -79.67 -87.81
N SER A 16 -1.45 -79.37 -87.06
CA SER A 16 -1.46 -79.54 -85.59
C SER A 16 -2.46 -78.60 -84.88
N LEU A 17 -2.77 -77.44 -85.46
CA LEU A 17 -3.78 -76.52 -84.92
C LEU A 17 -5.19 -76.95 -85.31
N MET A 18 -5.36 -77.48 -86.53
CA MET A 18 -6.61 -78.06 -86.98
C MET A 18 -6.94 -79.33 -86.20
N ASP A 19 -5.96 -80.20 -85.93
CA ASP A 19 -6.10 -81.43 -85.12
C ASP A 19 -6.34 -81.11 -83.64
N ALA A 20 -5.68 -80.08 -83.09
CA ALA A 20 -6.00 -79.57 -81.76
C ALA A 20 -7.40 -78.96 -81.67
N LEU A 21 -7.86 -78.24 -82.71
CA LEU A 21 -9.23 -77.72 -82.78
C LEU A 21 -10.24 -78.84 -82.94
N THR A 22 -10.02 -79.86 -83.77
CA THR A 22 -10.95 -81.00 -83.87
C THR A 22 -10.98 -81.85 -82.61
N ASN A 23 -9.87 -82.01 -81.89
CA ASN A 23 -9.87 -82.74 -80.62
C ASN A 23 -10.60 -81.95 -79.52
N VAL A 24 -10.38 -80.64 -79.43
CA VAL A 24 -11.11 -79.77 -78.48
C VAL A 24 -12.60 -79.68 -78.85
N VAL A 25 -12.93 -79.57 -80.13
CA VAL A 25 -14.31 -79.57 -80.62
C VAL A 25 -14.97 -80.94 -80.39
N ALA A 26 -14.26 -82.05 -80.58
CA ALA A 26 -14.79 -83.39 -80.28
C ALA A 26 -15.05 -83.58 -78.78
N VAL A 27 -14.16 -83.10 -77.91
CA VAL A 27 -14.38 -83.10 -76.45
C VAL A 27 -15.55 -82.21 -76.07
N LEU A 28 -15.66 -81.01 -76.66
CA LEU A 28 -16.80 -80.11 -76.43
C LEU A 28 -18.11 -80.72 -76.92
N ILE A 29 -18.14 -81.39 -78.08
CA ILE A 29 -19.32 -82.10 -78.58
C ILE A 29 -19.67 -83.28 -77.67
N LEU A 30 -18.69 -84.02 -77.15
CA LEU A 30 -18.94 -85.13 -76.23
C LEU A 30 -19.49 -84.64 -74.87
N VAL A 31 -18.95 -83.54 -74.35
CA VAL A 31 -19.50 -82.86 -73.15
C VAL A 31 -20.89 -82.31 -73.43
N LEU A 32 -21.13 -81.74 -74.62
CA LEU A 32 -22.45 -81.24 -75.00
C LEU A 32 -23.48 -82.38 -75.12
N ILE A 33 -23.09 -83.52 -75.68
CA ILE A 33 -23.95 -84.72 -75.75
C ILE A 33 -24.20 -85.26 -74.33
N LEU A 34 -23.19 -85.31 -73.46
CA LEU A 34 -23.35 -85.71 -72.05
C LEU A 34 -24.32 -84.78 -71.29
N VAL A 35 -24.17 -83.47 -71.45
CA VAL A 35 -25.07 -82.47 -70.87
C VAL A 35 -26.48 -82.59 -71.47
N GLN A 36 -26.61 -82.84 -72.78
CA GLN A 36 -27.90 -83.06 -73.41
C GLN A 36 -28.56 -84.37 -72.97
N THR A 37 -27.80 -85.44 -72.70
CA THR A 37 -28.32 -86.70 -72.14
C THR A 37 -28.72 -86.54 -70.67
N GLU A 38 -27.96 -85.79 -69.86
CA GLU A 38 -28.32 -85.48 -68.48
C GLU A 38 -29.54 -84.56 -68.41
N VAL A 39 -29.66 -83.58 -69.31
CA VAL A 39 -30.83 -82.71 -69.41
C VAL A 39 -32.04 -83.48 -69.92
N THR A 40 -31.92 -84.40 -70.89
CA THR A 40 -33.09 -85.20 -71.35
C THR A 40 -33.55 -86.19 -70.30
N GLN A 41 -32.65 -86.84 -69.55
CA GLN A 41 -33.03 -87.70 -68.42
C GLN A 41 -33.63 -86.90 -67.26
N LYS A 42 -33.06 -85.74 -66.91
CA LYS A 42 -33.65 -84.88 -65.89
C LYS A 42 -34.96 -84.25 -66.32
N VAL A 43 -35.13 -83.90 -67.59
CA VAL A 43 -36.39 -83.35 -68.11
C VAL A 43 -37.45 -84.45 -68.18
N ALA A 44 -37.09 -85.70 -68.52
CA ALA A 44 -38.01 -86.83 -68.44
C ALA A 44 -38.42 -87.14 -66.99
N GLU A 45 -37.48 -87.16 -66.04
CA GLU A 45 -37.79 -87.32 -64.60
C GLU A 45 -38.58 -86.13 -64.03
N PHE A 46 -38.36 -84.91 -64.53
CA PHE A 46 -39.14 -83.71 -64.17
C PHE A 46 -40.56 -83.77 -64.75
N PHE A 47 -40.76 -84.22 -65.99
CA PHE A 47 -42.09 -84.31 -66.58
C PHE A 47 -42.91 -85.48 -66.01
N GLU A 48 -42.27 -86.56 -65.55
CA GLU A 48 -42.97 -87.69 -64.92
C GLU A 48 -43.37 -87.43 -63.45
N ASN A 49 -42.72 -86.48 -62.76
CA ASN A 49 -42.96 -86.19 -61.34
C ASN A 49 -43.50 -84.77 -61.04
N LEU A 50 -44.03 -84.06 -62.04
CA LEU A 50 -44.75 -82.82 -61.79
C LEU A 50 -46.26 -83.09 -61.65
N GLU A 51 -46.71 -83.04 -60.40
CA GLU A 51 -48.13 -82.89 -60.06
C GLU A 51 -48.72 -81.68 -60.81
N PRO A 52 -49.94 -81.77 -61.34
CA PRO A 52 -50.56 -80.65 -62.05
C PRO A 52 -50.63 -79.45 -61.12
N ALA A 53 -49.97 -78.36 -61.51
CA ALA A 53 -49.81 -77.16 -60.69
C ALA A 53 -51.18 -76.73 -60.13
N THR A 54 -51.24 -76.62 -58.80
CA THR A 54 -52.41 -76.08 -58.11
C THR A 54 -52.60 -74.63 -58.54
N PRO A 55 -53.84 -74.16 -58.77
CA PRO A 55 -54.11 -72.86 -59.38
C PRO A 55 -53.41 -71.69 -58.68
N GLU A 56 -53.21 -71.76 -57.35
CA GLU A 56 -52.50 -70.75 -56.57
C GLU A 56 -50.98 -70.68 -56.86
N GLN A 57 -50.34 -71.82 -57.13
CA GLN A 57 -48.91 -71.84 -57.47
C GLN A 57 -48.65 -71.34 -58.90
N VAL A 58 -49.64 -71.48 -59.79
CA VAL A 58 -49.62 -70.89 -61.13
C VAL A 58 -49.78 -69.37 -61.04
N GLU A 59 -50.71 -68.89 -60.22
CA GLU A 59 -50.92 -67.45 -59.99
C GLU A 59 -49.68 -66.78 -59.38
N ALA A 60 -49.10 -67.35 -58.32
CA ALA A 60 -47.90 -66.78 -57.69
C ALA A 60 -46.65 -66.83 -58.60
N ALA A 61 -46.55 -67.84 -59.47
CA ALA A 61 -45.50 -67.90 -60.48
C ALA A 61 -45.75 -66.89 -61.62
N GLN A 62 -47.01 -66.67 -62.00
CA GLN A 62 -47.40 -65.64 -62.96
C GLN A 62 -47.11 -64.23 -62.45
N GLU A 63 -47.47 -63.90 -61.20
CA GLU A 63 -47.14 -62.61 -60.59
C GLU A 63 -45.64 -62.36 -60.52
N LYS A 64 -44.84 -63.35 -60.09
CA LYS A 64 -43.37 -63.22 -60.08
C LYS A 64 -42.79 -63.06 -61.49
N LEU A 65 -43.38 -63.73 -62.49
CA LEU A 65 -43.00 -63.55 -63.88
C LEU A 65 -43.36 -62.16 -64.39
N GLU A 66 -44.48 -61.60 -63.95
CA GLU A 66 -44.87 -60.23 -64.28
C GLU A 66 -43.97 -59.21 -63.58
N GLU A 67 -43.70 -59.32 -62.27
CA GLU A 67 -42.74 -58.43 -61.57
C GLU A 67 -41.34 -58.51 -62.18
N LEU A 68 -40.85 -59.71 -62.49
CA LEU A 68 -39.55 -59.86 -63.13
C LEU A 68 -39.55 -59.33 -64.55
N ARG A 69 -40.65 -59.47 -65.31
CA ARG A 69 -40.79 -58.87 -66.63
C ARG A 69 -40.82 -57.35 -66.54
N GLU A 70 -41.55 -56.78 -65.59
CA GLU A 70 -41.60 -55.34 -65.37
C GLU A 70 -40.23 -54.80 -64.93
N GLN A 71 -39.51 -55.50 -64.06
CA GLN A 71 -38.15 -55.11 -63.65
C GLN A 71 -37.14 -55.26 -64.80
N GLU A 72 -37.27 -56.29 -65.64
CA GLU A 72 -36.48 -56.45 -66.87
C GLU A 72 -36.82 -55.36 -67.87
N GLU A 73 -38.09 -54.99 -68.04
CA GLU A 73 -38.52 -53.89 -68.91
C GLU A 73 -37.99 -52.57 -68.40
N GLN A 74 -38.14 -52.26 -67.12
CA GLN A 74 -37.57 -51.05 -66.51
C GLN A 74 -36.05 -50.99 -66.66
N ARG A 75 -35.34 -52.11 -66.42
CA ARG A 75 -33.87 -52.14 -66.64
C ARG A 75 -33.49 -52.10 -68.11
N ARG A 76 -34.23 -52.75 -69.01
CA ARG A 76 -34.01 -52.66 -70.47
C ARG A 76 -34.30 -51.27 -70.98
N ASP A 77 -35.31 -50.59 -70.46
CA ASP A 77 -35.65 -49.24 -70.86
C ASP A 77 -34.60 -48.24 -70.35
N LEU A 78 -34.10 -48.40 -69.11
CA LEU A 78 -32.93 -47.66 -68.60
C LEU A 78 -31.62 -47.95 -69.38
N LEU A 79 -31.49 -49.12 -70.00
CA LEU A 79 -30.37 -49.48 -70.87
C LEU A 79 -30.57 -49.09 -72.35
N LYS A 80 -31.80 -48.74 -72.76
CA LYS A 80 -32.16 -48.20 -74.07
C LYS A 80 -32.07 -46.68 -74.12
N GLU A 81 -32.17 -46.01 -72.98
CA GLU A 81 -31.78 -44.60 -72.88
C GLU A 81 -30.31 -44.47 -73.26
N ASP A 82 -30.00 -43.55 -74.18
CA ASP A 82 -28.62 -43.33 -74.65
C ASP A 82 -27.70 -43.13 -73.43
N PRO A 83 -26.49 -43.72 -73.41
CA PRO A 83 -25.56 -43.51 -72.31
C PRO A 83 -25.39 -42.01 -72.09
N PRO A 84 -25.49 -41.52 -70.84
CA PRO A 84 -25.54 -40.09 -70.57
C PRO A 84 -24.38 -39.41 -71.28
N THR A 85 -24.72 -38.41 -72.09
CA THR A 85 -23.73 -37.73 -72.94
C THR A 85 -22.65 -37.14 -72.02
N PRO A 86 -21.36 -37.08 -72.40
CA PRO A 86 -20.30 -36.54 -71.54
C PRO A 86 -20.64 -35.19 -70.88
N GLN A 87 -21.47 -34.37 -71.55
CA GLN A 87 -22.00 -33.12 -71.04
C GLN A 87 -22.97 -33.28 -69.85
N GLN A 88 -23.88 -34.25 -69.87
CA GLN A 88 -24.82 -34.51 -68.77
C GLN A 88 -24.07 -35.01 -67.51
N ILE A 89 -23.05 -35.85 -67.71
CA ILE A 89 -22.17 -36.30 -66.62
C ILE A 89 -21.40 -35.11 -66.02
N GLU A 90 -20.93 -34.18 -66.86
CA GLU A 90 -20.30 -32.96 -66.36
C GLU A 90 -21.28 -32.05 -65.60
N GLU A 91 -22.52 -31.92 -66.05
CA GLU A 91 -23.55 -31.14 -65.37
C GLU A 91 -23.92 -31.73 -64.00
N GLU A 92 -24.07 -33.05 -63.90
CA GLU A 92 -24.33 -33.73 -62.62
C GLU A 92 -23.11 -33.62 -61.69
N LYS A 93 -21.89 -33.77 -62.21
CA LYS A 93 -20.67 -33.51 -61.42
C LYS A 93 -20.60 -32.08 -60.91
N ARG A 94 -21.02 -31.09 -61.71
CA ARG A 94 -21.11 -29.69 -61.27
C ARG A 94 -22.16 -29.52 -60.17
N LYS A 95 -23.33 -30.16 -60.30
CA LYS A 95 -24.38 -30.14 -59.26
C LYS A 95 -23.89 -30.78 -57.96
N LEU A 96 -23.24 -31.95 -58.03
CA LEU A 96 -22.64 -32.62 -56.87
C LEU A 96 -21.56 -31.76 -56.21
N ALA A 97 -20.69 -31.12 -57.00
CA ALA A 97 -19.68 -30.21 -56.47
C ALA A 97 -20.30 -28.97 -55.77
N LEU A 98 -21.42 -28.45 -56.30
CA LEU A 98 -22.18 -27.38 -55.65
C LEU A 98 -22.84 -27.86 -54.35
N LEU A 99 -23.42 -29.06 -54.34
CA LEU A 99 -23.99 -29.68 -53.14
C LEU A 99 -22.92 -29.94 -52.08
N GLU A 100 -21.76 -30.50 -52.43
CA GLU A 100 -20.65 -30.69 -51.50
C GLU A 100 -20.14 -29.36 -50.92
N LYS A 101 -20.09 -28.30 -51.75
CA LYS A 101 -19.72 -26.96 -51.28
C LYS A 101 -20.75 -26.41 -50.31
N ASN A 102 -22.04 -26.60 -50.58
CA ASN A 102 -23.12 -26.14 -49.71
C ASN A 102 -23.13 -26.91 -48.38
N VAL A 103 -22.95 -28.23 -48.39
CA VAL A 103 -22.85 -29.04 -47.17
C VAL A 103 -21.67 -28.58 -46.30
N LYS A 104 -20.50 -28.32 -46.91
CA LYS A 104 -19.34 -27.78 -46.18
C LYS A 104 -19.61 -26.38 -45.62
N LEU A 105 -20.29 -25.51 -46.36
CA LEU A 105 -20.69 -24.19 -45.88
C LEU A 105 -21.64 -24.30 -44.68
N ASP A 106 -22.65 -25.17 -44.76
CA ASP A 106 -23.61 -25.38 -43.68
C ASP A 106 -22.93 -25.95 -42.41
N GLU A 107 -22.00 -26.90 -42.57
CA GLU A 107 -21.17 -27.39 -41.45
C GLU A 107 -20.35 -26.26 -40.79
N THR A 108 -19.74 -25.38 -41.60
CA THR A 108 -18.98 -24.24 -41.05
C THR A 108 -19.88 -23.24 -40.31
N LEU A 109 -21.06 -22.95 -40.84
CA LEU A 109 -22.04 -22.07 -40.22
C LEU A 109 -22.57 -22.64 -38.90
N LEU A 110 -22.79 -23.95 -38.82
CA LEU A 110 -23.18 -24.64 -37.58
C LEU A 110 -22.09 -24.53 -36.51
N ILE A 111 -20.83 -24.78 -36.88
CA ILE A 111 -19.68 -24.62 -35.97
C ILE A 111 -19.56 -23.17 -35.47
N GLU A 112 -19.80 -22.19 -36.34
CA GLU A 112 -19.75 -20.77 -36.00
C GLU A 112 -20.91 -20.37 -35.07
N LEU A 113 -22.12 -20.91 -35.29
CA LEU A 113 -23.29 -20.68 -34.45
C LEU A 113 -23.11 -21.27 -33.04
N GLU A 114 -22.51 -22.45 -32.93
CA GLU A 114 -22.16 -23.05 -31.63
C GLU A 114 -21.11 -22.21 -30.88
N LYS A 115 -20.08 -21.72 -31.58
CA LYS A 115 -19.08 -20.80 -31.00
C LYS A 115 -19.73 -19.51 -30.51
N LEU A 116 -20.62 -18.91 -31.30
CA LEU A 116 -21.35 -17.69 -30.91
C LEU A 116 -22.24 -17.92 -29.69
N ARG A 117 -22.96 -19.04 -29.61
CA ARG A 117 -23.74 -19.41 -28.42
C ARG A 117 -22.87 -19.57 -27.18
N LYS A 118 -21.69 -20.16 -27.33
CA LYS A 118 -20.73 -20.31 -26.22
C LYS A 118 -20.22 -18.95 -25.75
N LEU A 119 -19.83 -18.07 -26.68
CA LEU A 119 -19.39 -16.71 -26.38
C LEU A 119 -20.50 -15.87 -25.72
N GLU A 120 -21.74 -16.01 -26.17
CA GLU A 120 -22.88 -15.32 -25.54
C GLU A 120 -23.07 -15.78 -24.09
N LYS A 121 -22.99 -17.08 -23.83
CA LYS A 121 -23.09 -17.63 -22.49
C LYS A 121 -21.98 -17.12 -21.57
N GLU A 122 -20.73 -17.17 -22.04
CA GLU A 122 -19.57 -16.63 -21.30
C GLU A 122 -19.71 -15.11 -21.05
N ALA A 123 -20.22 -14.36 -22.01
CA ALA A 123 -20.46 -12.92 -21.86
C ALA A 123 -21.57 -12.60 -20.85
N ARG A 124 -22.64 -13.41 -20.81
CA ARG A 124 -23.71 -13.29 -19.80
C ARG A 124 -23.20 -13.61 -18.40
N GLU A 125 -22.44 -14.70 -18.25
CA GLU A 125 -21.86 -15.08 -16.96
C GLU A 125 -20.91 -14.00 -16.42
N LYS A 126 -20.04 -13.44 -17.27
CA LYS A 126 -19.17 -12.31 -16.89
C LYS A 126 -19.96 -11.09 -16.47
N ARG A 127 -20.99 -10.72 -17.25
CA ARG A 127 -21.86 -9.59 -16.92
C ARG A 127 -22.55 -9.79 -15.58
N ASP A 128 -23.06 -10.99 -15.29
CA ASP A 128 -23.75 -11.28 -14.03
C ASP A 128 -22.80 -11.22 -12.82
N VAL A 129 -21.52 -11.58 -13.02
CA VAL A 129 -20.48 -11.42 -11.99
C VAL A 129 -20.16 -9.94 -11.77
N GLU A 130 -19.91 -9.18 -12.83
CA GLU A 130 -19.64 -7.73 -12.75
C GLU A 130 -20.84 -6.98 -12.13
N LEU A 131 -22.08 -7.39 -12.45
CA LEU A 131 -23.28 -6.78 -11.88
C LEU A 131 -23.40 -7.04 -10.37
N LYS A 132 -22.95 -8.20 -9.89
CA LYS A 132 -22.90 -8.49 -8.45
C LYS A 132 -21.82 -7.66 -7.75
N GLU A 133 -20.63 -7.57 -8.33
CA GLU A 133 -19.53 -6.77 -7.77
C GLU A 133 -19.88 -5.28 -7.71
N THR A 134 -20.50 -4.75 -8.77
CA THR A 134 -20.94 -3.35 -8.81
C THR A 134 -22.03 -3.05 -7.78
N ASN A 135 -23.00 -3.96 -7.57
CA ASN A 135 -23.99 -3.79 -6.52
C ASN A 135 -23.36 -3.77 -5.11
N ILE A 136 -22.40 -4.66 -4.84
CA ILE A 136 -21.67 -4.68 -3.55
C ILE A 136 -20.93 -3.35 -3.33
N LEU A 137 -20.23 -2.86 -4.34
CA LEU A 137 -19.52 -1.58 -4.27
C LEU A 137 -20.49 -0.41 -4.05
N GLN A 138 -21.66 -0.42 -4.70
CA GLN A 138 -22.68 0.61 -4.50
C GLN A 138 -23.24 0.59 -3.06
N GLU A 139 -23.46 -0.59 -2.48
CA GLU A 139 -23.88 -0.72 -1.08
C GLU A 139 -22.81 -0.20 -0.10
N GLU A 140 -21.53 -0.47 -0.37
CA GLU A 140 -20.43 0.07 0.43
C GLU A 140 -20.32 1.61 0.33
N ILE A 141 -20.46 2.16 -0.88
CA ILE A 141 -20.48 3.62 -1.09
C ILE A 141 -21.63 4.24 -0.29
N ALA A 142 -22.85 3.72 -0.41
CA ALA A 142 -24.00 4.23 0.34
C ALA A 142 -23.79 4.16 1.87
N LYS A 143 -23.14 3.10 2.35
CA LYS A 143 -22.78 2.94 3.77
C LYS A 143 -21.72 3.95 4.22
N LEU A 144 -20.74 4.25 3.37
CA LEU A 144 -19.70 5.25 3.64
C LEU A 144 -20.28 6.66 3.65
N GLU A 145 -21.15 6.99 2.69
CA GLU A 145 -21.87 8.26 2.64
C GLU A 145 -22.72 8.46 3.91
N ALA A 146 -23.48 7.45 4.33
CA ALA A 146 -24.25 7.51 5.57
C ALA A 146 -23.38 7.73 6.82
N ARG A 147 -22.15 7.18 6.85
CA ARG A 147 -21.19 7.43 7.94
C ARG A 147 -20.63 8.85 7.90
N ILE A 148 -20.36 9.37 6.71
CA ILE A 148 -19.89 10.75 6.54
C ILE A 148 -20.96 11.73 7.04
N ASP A 149 -22.23 11.51 6.70
CA ASP A 149 -23.35 12.34 7.18
C ASP A 149 -23.49 12.32 8.71
N THR A 150 -23.17 11.19 9.36
CA THR A 150 -23.18 11.08 10.82
C THR A 150 -21.91 11.60 11.51
N THR A 151 -20.87 11.95 10.75
CA THR A 151 -19.62 12.47 11.32
C THR A 151 -19.86 13.92 11.72
N PRO A 152 -19.81 14.26 13.02
CA PRO A 152 -19.98 15.63 13.45
C PRO A 152 -18.88 16.49 12.83
N ASP A 153 -19.28 17.62 12.24
CA ASP A 153 -18.37 18.59 11.65
C ASP A 153 -17.44 19.10 12.77
N LEU A 154 -16.19 18.62 12.77
CA LEU A 154 -15.15 19.16 13.64
C LEU A 154 -14.79 20.53 13.10
N SER A 155 -15.56 21.55 13.48
CA SER A 155 -15.14 22.94 13.37
C SER A 155 -13.75 23.02 14.01
N ALA A 156 -12.71 23.10 13.17
CA ALA A 156 -11.36 23.37 13.65
C ALA A 156 -11.46 24.60 14.54
N ALA A 157 -10.95 24.50 15.77
CA ALA A 157 -10.86 25.65 16.64
C ALA A 157 -10.24 26.80 15.83
N PRO A 158 -10.80 28.02 15.90
CA PRO A 158 -10.28 29.14 15.11
C PRO A 158 -8.77 29.22 15.34
N PRO A 159 -7.97 29.42 14.28
CA PRO A 159 -6.52 29.45 14.42
C PRO A 159 -6.16 30.50 15.46
N THR A 160 -5.44 30.09 16.51
CA THR A 160 -4.92 31.01 17.50
C THR A 160 -3.93 31.93 16.79
N VAL A 161 -4.38 33.13 16.45
CA VAL A 161 -3.55 34.14 15.78
C VAL A 161 -2.50 34.63 16.78
N VAL A 162 -1.33 34.00 16.74
CA VAL A 162 -0.17 34.44 17.51
C VAL A 162 0.50 35.58 16.74
N THR A 163 0.27 36.81 17.21
CA THR A 163 1.03 37.97 16.70
C THR A 163 2.43 37.86 17.30
N ILE A 164 3.47 37.71 16.49
CA ILE A 164 4.86 37.78 16.95
C ILE A 164 5.21 39.27 17.00
N PRO A 165 5.33 39.89 18.18
CA PRO A 165 5.69 41.29 18.27
C PRO A 165 7.16 41.51 17.88
N ASN A 166 7.49 42.75 17.51
CA ASN A 166 8.82 43.09 16.99
C ASN A 166 9.87 42.98 18.09
N SER A 167 10.79 42.01 17.97
CA SER A 167 11.78 41.76 19.00
C SER A 167 12.65 42.98 19.35
N ARG A 168 12.69 43.36 20.63
CA ARG A 168 13.54 44.43 21.19
C ARG A 168 14.62 43.85 22.09
N PRO A 169 15.84 44.42 22.12
CA PRO A 169 16.84 44.02 23.09
C PRO A 169 16.37 44.37 24.52
N ILE A 170 16.65 43.49 25.48
CA ILE A 170 16.44 43.78 26.90
C ILE A 170 17.37 44.94 27.28
N PRO A 171 16.86 46.03 27.89
CA PRO A 171 17.71 47.12 28.38
C PRO A 171 18.75 46.61 29.38
N SER A 172 19.98 47.12 29.30
CA SER A 172 21.09 46.68 30.17
C SER A 172 20.85 46.94 31.66
N ASN A 173 19.94 47.86 32.00
CA ASN A 173 19.56 48.22 33.38
C ASN A 173 18.22 47.60 33.83
N ALA A 174 17.65 46.67 33.05
CA ALA A 174 16.39 46.02 33.38
C ALA A 174 16.55 44.99 34.50
N LYS A 175 15.57 44.92 35.40
CA LYS A 175 15.45 43.84 36.37
C LYS A 175 14.67 42.70 35.73
N VAL A 176 15.37 41.64 35.36
CA VAL A 176 14.77 40.48 34.71
C VAL A 176 14.24 39.51 35.76
N TYR A 177 12.94 39.26 35.72
CA TYR A 177 12.25 38.21 36.43
C TYR A 177 11.95 37.07 35.46
N TYR A 178 11.72 35.87 35.98
CA TYR A 178 11.50 34.70 35.13
C TYR A 178 10.15 34.06 35.39
N ALA A 179 9.58 33.42 34.37
CA ALA A 179 8.41 32.55 34.54
C ALA A 179 8.71 31.20 33.89
N ILE A 180 8.79 30.14 34.69
CA ILE A 180 8.93 28.77 34.17
C ILE A 180 7.55 28.26 33.81
N VAL A 181 7.33 27.94 32.54
CA VAL A 181 6.06 27.39 32.04
C VAL A 181 6.26 25.91 31.78
N ARG A 182 5.56 25.06 32.55
CA ARG A 182 5.65 23.60 32.44
C ARG A 182 4.27 22.95 32.59
N GLY A 183 3.93 22.05 31.67
CA GLY A 183 2.59 21.52 31.49
C GLY A 183 1.53 22.63 31.45
N ASN A 184 0.53 22.48 32.30
CA ASN A 184 -0.59 23.43 32.44
C ASN A 184 -0.34 24.45 33.56
N ARG A 185 0.91 24.82 33.86
CA ARG A 185 1.23 25.72 34.98
C ARG A 185 2.30 26.75 34.65
N VAL A 186 2.19 27.91 35.29
CA VAL A 186 3.16 29.02 35.23
C VAL A 186 3.72 29.29 36.62
N HIS A 187 5.04 29.18 36.75
CA HIS A 187 5.76 29.43 38.00
C HIS A 187 6.58 30.69 37.88
N PHE A 188 6.18 31.75 38.58
CA PHE A 188 6.97 32.98 38.65
C PHE A 188 8.21 32.81 39.53
N ILE A 189 9.36 33.24 39.06
CA ILE A 189 10.65 33.11 39.71
C ILE A 189 11.23 34.51 39.95
N ASP A 190 11.56 34.75 41.21
CA ASP A 190 12.19 35.98 41.71
C ASP A 190 13.62 35.67 42.14
N PRO A 191 14.62 35.99 41.32
CA PRO A 191 16.01 35.72 41.65
C PRO A 191 16.62 36.79 42.56
N HIS A 192 16.01 37.96 42.66
CA HIS A 192 16.62 39.13 43.30
C HIS A 192 16.49 39.04 44.81
N THR A 193 15.27 38.83 45.33
CA THR A 193 15.05 38.79 46.79
C THR A 193 15.89 37.72 47.50
N PRO A 194 15.97 36.45 47.02
CA PRO A 194 16.79 35.46 47.71
C PRO A 194 18.29 35.71 47.55
N ALA A 195 18.74 36.35 46.45
CA ALA A 195 20.12 36.74 46.27
C ALA A 195 20.52 37.89 47.22
N GLU A 196 19.67 38.91 47.37
CA GLU A 196 19.85 40.00 48.34
C GLU A 196 19.93 39.44 49.77
N MET A 197 19.00 38.56 50.17
CA MET A 197 19.04 37.89 51.47
C MET A 197 20.32 37.08 51.69
N PHE A 198 20.81 36.39 50.66
CA PHE A 198 22.09 35.69 50.73
C PHE A 198 23.25 36.64 51.01
N TYR A 199 23.30 37.79 50.32
CA TYR A 199 24.38 38.77 50.50
C TYR A 199 24.32 39.47 51.85
N ASP A 200 23.13 39.79 52.35
CA ASP A 200 22.94 40.37 53.67
C ASP A 200 23.38 39.41 54.77
N GLU A 201 22.94 38.15 54.73
CA GLU A 201 23.33 37.12 55.69
C GLU A 201 24.85 36.86 55.68
N LEU A 202 25.45 36.83 54.49
CA LEU A 202 26.90 36.63 54.32
C LEU A 202 27.71 37.83 54.84
N LYS A 203 27.14 39.04 54.79
CA LYS A 203 27.74 40.25 55.36
C LYS A 203 27.68 40.24 56.89
N ASP A 204 26.57 39.81 57.46
CA ASP A 204 26.37 39.71 58.91
C ASP A 204 27.28 38.63 59.52
N ASN A 205 27.45 37.50 58.84
CA ASN A 205 28.28 36.38 59.29
C ASN A 205 29.71 36.42 58.71
N ARG A 206 30.13 37.57 58.19
CA ARG A 206 31.42 37.74 57.51
C ARG A 206 32.61 37.27 58.35
N ARG A 207 32.60 37.49 59.66
CA ARG A 207 33.73 37.11 60.55
C ARG A 207 33.98 35.59 60.58
N GLU A 208 32.93 34.78 60.46
CA GLU A 208 33.02 33.32 60.59
C GLU A 208 33.26 32.63 59.24
N LEU A 209 32.69 33.20 58.18
CA LEU A 209 32.70 32.64 56.84
C LEU A 209 33.87 33.13 55.98
N TYR A 210 34.44 34.30 56.29
CA TYR A 210 35.56 34.87 55.55
C TYR A 210 36.81 33.98 55.66
N LEU A 211 37.52 33.82 54.55
CA LEU A 211 38.76 33.06 54.48
C LEU A 211 39.94 34.00 54.27
N GLU A 212 39.96 34.71 53.15
CA GLU A 212 41.09 35.54 52.75
C GLU A 212 40.69 36.64 51.78
N ARG A 213 41.61 37.58 51.56
CA ARG A 213 41.47 38.66 50.58
C ARG A 213 42.55 38.50 49.53
N ILE A 214 42.14 38.34 48.27
CA ILE A 214 43.04 38.27 47.13
C ILE A 214 43.11 39.64 46.48
N LYS A 215 44.32 40.22 46.39
CA LYS A 215 44.54 41.47 45.65
C LYS A 215 44.46 41.19 44.15
N ALA A 216 43.46 41.77 43.48
CA ALA A 216 43.32 41.70 42.03
C ALA A 216 43.47 43.10 41.41
N LYS A 217 43.76 43.16 40.09
CA LYS A 217 43.80 44.42 39.35
C LYS A 217 42.39 44.99 39.23
N GLY A 218 42.04 45.94 40.09
CA GLY A 218 40.76 46.65 40.08
C GLY A 218 40.18 46.78 41.48
N ALA A 219 39.76 45.66 42.08
CA ALA A 219 39.23 45.59 43.43
C ALA A 219 39.77 44.36 44.17
N ASP A 220 39.87 44.48 45.48
CA ASP A 220 40.19 43.35 46.35
C ASP A 220 39.04 42.33 46.32
N ILE A 221 39.36 41.08 46.01
CA ILE A 221 38.38 39.98 46.00
C ILE A 221 38.33 39.39 47.41
N GLN A 222 37.15 39.38 48.01
CA GLN A 222 36.92 38.68 49.28
C GLN A 222 36.56 37.23 48.98
N VAL A 223 37.33 36.32 49.55
CA VAL A 223 37.14 34.88 49.40
C VAL A 223 36.60 34.32 50.70
N TYR A 224 35.51 33.58 50.61
CA TYR A 224 34.84 32.92 51.72
C TYR A 224 35.15 31.42 51.74
N ASN A 225 35.05 30.80 52.91
CA ASN A 225 35.22 29.37 53.06
C ASN A 225 34.02 28.64 52.48
N HIS A 226 34.26 27.86 51.43
CA HIS A 226 33.25 27.15 50.67
C HIS A 226 32.40 26.22 51.53
N GLN A 227 33.04 25.35 52.32
CA GLN A 227 32.32 24.34 53.08
C GLN A 227 31.51 24.98 54.20
N LYS A 228 32.10 25.92 54.94
CA LYS A 228 31.38 26.67 55.99
C LYS A 228 30.20 27.45 55.42
N THR A 229 30.39 28.14 54.29
CA THR A 229 29.31 28.91 53.66
C THR A 229 28.19 27.98 53.18
N ARG A 230 28.52 26.87 52.52
CA ARG A 230 27.52 25.89 52.08
C ARG A 230 26.73 25.32 53.26
N ASP A 231 27.42 24.96 54.34
CA ASP A 231 26.80 24.34 55.50
C ASP A 231 25.95 25.36 56.29
N HIS A 232 26.34 26.65 56.34
CA HIS A 232 25.54 27.75 56.91
C HIS A 232 24.19 27.92 56.18
N PHE A 233 24.22 27.90 54.85
CA PHE A 233 23.02 28.11 54.04
C PHE A 233 22.20 26.84 53.76
N LYS A 234 22.57 25.70 54.33
CA LYS A 234 21.89 24.41 54.07
C LYS A 234 20.43 24.41 54.53
N ASP A 235 20.19 24.97 55.71
CA ASP A 235 18.89 25.01 56.37
C ASP A 235 18.36 26.45 56.51
N PHE A 236 18.94 27.39 55.76
CA PHE A 236 18.57 28.80 55.79
C PHE A 236 17.21 29.04 55.13
N ASP A 237 16.34 29.76 55.83
CA ASP A 237 15.03 30.14 55.31
C ASP A 237 15.11 31.43 54.49
N PHE A 238 15.04 31.28 53.16
CA PHE A 238 14.95 32.39 52.21
C PHE A 238 13.59 33.11 52.19
N LYS A 239 12.70 32.83 53.16
CA LYS A 239 11.39 33.49 53.34
C LYS A 239 10.57 33.54 52.05
N ASN A 240 10.60 32.45 51.28
CA ASN A 240 9.97 32.43 49.97
C ASN A 240 8.47 32.20 50.08
N GLY A 241 7.66 33.25 49.96
CA GLY A 241 6.19 33.17 49.95
C GLY A 241 5.57 32.55 48.70
N ARG A 242 6.35 31.84 47.87
CA ARG A 242 5.92 31.27 46.57
C ARG A 242 5.91 29.74 46.50
N ASP A 243 6.04 29.07 47.64
CA ASP A 243 6.05 27.60 47.75
C ASP A 243 7.15 26.95 46.88
N GLN A 244 8.30 27.63 46.76
CA GLN A 244 9.44 27.16 45.96
C GLN A 244 10.61 26.91 46.88
N LYS A 245 11.31 25.81 46.64
CA LYS A 245 12.51 25.46 47.37
C LYS A 245 13.67 26.29 46.84
N VAL A 246 14.27 27.10 47.69
CA VAL A 246 15.48 27.88 47.39
C VAL A 246 16.64 27.22 48.12
N VAL A 247 17.70 26.87 47.39
CA VAL A 247 18.89 26.24 47.96
C VAL A 247 20.16 26.82 47.36
N ILE A 248 21.20 26.90 48.19
CA ILE A 248 22.54 27.22 47.73
C ILE A 248 23.23 25.92 47.32
N THR A 249 23.58 25.81 46.04
CA THR A 249 24.35 24.70 45.49
C THR A 249 25.75 25.14 45.14
N SER A 250 26.68 24.19 45.18
CA SER A 250 28.07 24.46 44.90
C SER A 250 28.71 23.30 44.16
N ILE A 251 29.67 23.63 43.30
CA ILE A 251 30.50 22.65 42.60
C ILE A 251 31.91 22.76 43.20
N PRO A 252 32.54 21.68 43.69
CA PRO A 252 33.83 21.72 44.39
C PRO A 252 34.97 22.42 43.62
N THR A 253 34.89 22.44 42.30
CA THR A 253 35.89 23.07 41.40
C THR A 253 35.59 24.52 41.06
N HIS A 254 34.41 25.03 41.42
CA HIS A 254 33.96 26.38 41.09
C HIS A 254 34.31 27.39 42.19
N LYS A 255 34.39 28.66 41.80
CA LYS A 255 34.66 29.80 42.71
C LYS A 255 33.41 30.53 43.15
N TYR A 256 32.25 30.25 42.54
CA TYR A 256 30.99 30.89 42.90
C TYR A 256 30.00 29.84 43.33
N LEU A 257 29.11 30.25 44.22
CA LEU A 257 27.94 29.48 44.62
C LEU A 257 26.80 29.77 43.65
N ALA A 258 25.89 28.81 43.52
CA ALA A 258 24.68 28.94 42.74
C ALA A 258 23.46 29.00 43.67
N LEU A 259 22.57 29.93 43.41
CA LEU A 259 21.23 29.99 43.97
C LEU A 259 20.30 29.22 43.04
N ASP A 260 19.80 28.08 43.50
CA ASP A 260 18.83 27.28 42.77
C ASP A 260 17.43 27.49 43.35
N ILE A 261 16.51 27.94 42.50
CA ILE A 261 15.09 28.10 42.80
C ILE A 261 14.33 26.99 42.09
N ILE A 262 13.71 26.11 42.87
CA ILE A 262 13.05 24.89 42.42
C ILE A 262 11.56 25.01 42.73
N PRO A 263 10.70 25.30 41.73
CA PRO A 263 9.25 25.32 41.93
C PRO A 263 8.68 23.90 42.08
N ASP A 264 7.59 23.76 42.86
CA ASP A 264 6.76 22.55 42.79
C ASP A 264 5.96 22.57 41.48
N LEU A 265 6.35 21.70 40.55
CA LEU A 265 5.76 21.61 39.22
C LEU A 265 4.35 21.00 39.21
N LYS A 266 3.95 20.30 40.28
CA LYS A 266 2.65 19.64 40.36
C LYS A 266 1.59 20.53 40.99
N ASN A 267 1.91 21.15 42.13
CA ASN A 267 0.95 21.92 42.92
C ASN A 267 1.25 23.42 42.97
N GLY A 268 2.50 23.82 42.66
CA GLY A 268 2.90 25.22 42.71
C GLY A 268 2.45 26.01 41.48
N GLY A 269 2.76 27.31 41.50
CA GLY A 269 2.45 28.23 40.39
C GLY A 269 0.95 28.46 40.20
N THR A 270 0.59 29.02 39.05
CA THR A 270 -0.80 29.27 38.63
C THR A 270 -1.14 28.28 37.51
N SER A 271 -2.26 27.57 37.66
CA SER A 271 -2.72 26.60 36.65
C SER A 271 -3.33 27.28 35.42
N LEU A 272 -3.43 26.56 34.31
CA LEU A 272 -4.06 27.07 33.08
C LEU A 272 -5.51 27.49 33.34
N GLU A 273 -6.25 26.69 34.10
CA GLU A 273 -7.63 26.99 34.52
C GLU A 273 -7.69 28.27 35.38
N GLU A 274 -6.75 28.46 36.30
CA GLU A 274 -6.67 29.69 37.11
C GLU A 274 -6.26 30.92 36.28
N LEU A 275 -5.46 30.75 35.22
CA LEU A 275 -5.07 31.87 34.34
C LEU A 275 -6.24 32.45 33.57
N GLU A 276 -7.29 31.66 33.31
CA GLU A 276 -8.53 32.13 32.68
C GLU A 276 -9.42 32.95 33.64
N ALA A 277 -9.21 32.81 34.96
CA ALA A 277 -9.97 33.57 35.94
C ALA A 277 -9.63 35.07 35.90
N PRO A 278 -10.60 35.97 36.15
CA PRO A 278 -10.40 37.43 36.08
C PRO A 278 -9.34 37.97 37.05
N ASP A 279 -9.17 37.32 38.20
CA ASP A 279 -8.13 37.63 39.18
C ASP A 279 -7.49 36.32 39.64
N ASN A 280 -6.16 36.28 39.58
CA ASN A 280 -5.36 35.12 39.95
C ASN A 280 -3.98 35.56 40.43
N ARG A 281 -3.22 34.62 41.02
CA ARG A 281 -1.89 34.88 41.59
C ARG A 281 -0.93 35.48 40.55
N PHE A 282 -0.97 35.02 39.31
CA PHE A 282 -0.10 35.52 38.24
C PHE A 282 -0.45 36.96 37.84
N ILE A 283 -1.74 37.30 37.73
CA ILE A 283 -2.19 38.69 37.50
C ILE A 283 -1.72 39.61 38.63
N GLY A 284 -1.81 39.17 39.89
CA GLY A 284 -1.28 39.91 41.04
C GLY A 284 0.22 40.20 40.91
N ILE A 285 1.00 39.22 40.45
CA ILE A 285 2.44 39.39 40.19
C ILE A 285 2.68 40.38 39.04
N LEU A 286 1.94 40.27 37.94
CA LEU A 286 2.05 41.19 36.80
C LEU A 286 1.75 42.64 37.20
N LYS A 287 0.74 42.86 38.06
CA LYS A 287 0.44 44.19 38.64
C LYS A 287 1.64 44.74 39.40
N THR A 288 2.31 43.93 40.21
CA THR A 288 3.53 44.32 40.94
C THR A 288 4.69 44.63 40.00
N LEU A 289 4.91 43.80 38.98
CA LEU A 289 5.98 44.02 38.01
C LEU A 289 5.78 45.32 37.23
N ARG A 290 4.54 45.62 36.82
CA ARG A 290 4.17 46.83 36.09
C ARG A 290 4.55 48.13 36.83
N ASN A 291 4.62 48.10 38.15
CA ASN A 291 4.92 49.29 38.95
C ASN A 291 6.32 49.88 38.66
N ASP A 292 7.27 49.07 38.18
CA ASP A 292 8.56 49.55 37.69
C ASP A 292 8.74 49.17 36.22
N ARG A 293 8.88 50.18 35.35
CA ARG A 293 9.06 49.99 33.90
C ARG A 293 10.38 49.32 33.52
N LYS A 294 11.32 49.20 34.46
CA LYS A 294 12.58 48.45 34.27
C LYS A 294 12.39 46.96 34.52
N ASN A 295 11.26 46.54 35.09
CA ASN A 295 10.98 45.13 35.29
C ASN A 295 10.62 44.48 33.95
N VAL A 296 11.28 43.37 33.68
CA VAL A 296 11.06 42.55 32.49
C VAL A 296 10.70 41.15 32.94
N LEU A 297 9.68 40.56 32.33
CA LEU A 297 9.34 39.16 32.54
C LEU A 297 9.91 38.28 31.43
N PHE A 298 10.69 37.27 31.76
CA PHE A 298 11.29 36.36 30.79
C PHE A 298 10.75 34.94 30.95
N PHE A 299 9.98 34.48 29.98
CA PHE A 299 9.36 33.16 30.01
C PHE A 299 10.37 32.08 29.59
N ARG A 300 10.51 31.06 30.44
CA ARG A 300 11.24 29.82 30.16
C ARG A 300 10.23 28.73 29.89
N VAL A 301 10.02 28.44 28.62
CA VAL A 301 8.90 27.59 28.16
C VAL A 301 9.42 26.19 27.88
N HIS A 302 8.84 25.19 28.54
CA HIS A 302 9.09 23.80 28.20
C HIS A 302 8.35 23.44 26.89
N PRO A 303 8.91 22.58 26.01
CA PRO A 303 8.31 22.28 24.70
C PRO A 303 6.84 21.80 24.72
N ASP A 304 6.42 21.12 25.78
CA ASP A 304 5.04 20.60 25.95
C ASP A 304 4.04 21.64 26.48
N SER A 305 4.47 22.88 26.73
CA SER A 305 3.72 23.87 27.52
C SER A 305 3.35 25.13 26.75
N PHE A 306 3.44 25.09 25.42
CA PHE A 306 3.30 26.29 24.60
C PHE A 306 1.92 26.92 24.71
N ASN A 307 0.85 26.12 24.82
CA ASN A 307 -0.52 26.61 25.00
C ASN A 307 -0.66 27.45 26.28
N THR A 308 -0.12 26.95 27.40
CA THR A 308 -0.10 27.67 28.67
C THR A 308 0.70 28.97 28.58
N TYR A 309 1.82 28.94 27.86
CA TYR A 309 2.63 30.13 27.61
C TYR A 309 1.86 31.20 26.84
N LEU A 310 1.10 30.84 25.80
CA LEU A 310 0.32 31.81 25.02
C LEU A 310 -0.70 32.56 25.88
N VAL A 311 -1.42 31.85 26.76
CA VAL A 311 -2.37 32.47 27.70
C VAL A 311 -1.64 33.40 28.67
N ALA A 312 -0.54 32.94 29.26
CA ALA A 312 0.26 33.75 30.19
C ALA A 312 0.89 34.99 29.53
N ARG A 313 1.34 34.86 28.27
CA ARG A 313 1.90 35.96 27.47
C ARG A 313 0.84 37.02 27.18
N ALA A 314 -0.36 36.62 26.80
CA ALA A 314 -1.48 37.52 26.57
C ALA A 314 -1.85 38.31 27.84
N LEU A 315 -1.79 37.69 29.01
CA LEU A 315 -1.97 38.38 30.29
C LEU A 315 -0.86 39.39 30.57
N ALA A 316 0.40 39.05 30.28
CA ALA A 316 1.52 39.97 30.43
C ALA A 316 1.40 41.19 29.49
N ASP A 317 0.99 40.98 28.24
CA ASP A 317 0.72 42.05 27.27
C ASP A 317 -0.44 42.94 27.73
N LYS A 318 -1.55 42.35 28.17
CA LYS A 318 -2.69 43.09 28.71
C LYS A 318 -2.30 43.92 29.93
N ALA A 319 -1.38 43.43 30.76
CA ALA A 319 -0.84 44.16 31.90
C ALA A 319 0.20 45.24 31.52
N GLY A 320 0.67 45.26 30.27
CA GLY A 320 1.72 46.17 29.81
C GLY A 320 3.10 45.89 30.40
N VAL A 321 3.38 44.63 30.77
CA VAL A 321 4.68 44.19 31.28
C VAL A 321 5.55 43.77 30.08
N PRO A 322 6.74 44.37 29.88
CA PRO A 322 7.65 43.95 28.83
C PRO A 322 8.07 42.50 29.06
N ALA A 323 7.90 41.64 28.05
CA ALA A 323 8.25 40.24 28.19
C ALA A 323 8.99 39.68 26.98
N GLY A 324 9.83 38.69 27.25
CA GLY A 324 10.54 37.88 26.27
C GLY A 324 10.39 36.40 26.61
N TRP A 325 10.86 35.51 25.73
CA TRP A 325 10.76 34.08 25.98
C TRP A 325 11.93 33.29 25.38
N GLU A 326 12.17 32.12 25.94
CA GLU A 326 13.08 31.10 25.40
C GLU A 326 12.52 29.70 25.62
N VAL A 327 12.87 28.77 24.74
CA VAL A 327 12.66 27.33 25.01
C VAL A 327 13.68 26.87 26.03
N HIS A 328 13.21 26.30 27.14
CA HIS A 328 14.07 25.86 28.22
C HIS A 328 13.53 24.56 28.84
N THR A 329 14.36 23.54 28.92
CA THR A 329 13.96 22.21 29.40
C THR A 329 14.23 21.98 30.88
N ASN A 330 15.15 22.74 31.47
CA ASN A 330 15.50 22.56 32.88
C ASN A 330 14.39 23.13 33.78
N PRO A 331 13.82 22.33 34.70
CA PRO A 331 12.73 22.76 35.56
C PRO A 331 13.12 23.67 36.72
N MET A 332 14.43 23.87 36.96
CA MET A 332 14.91 24.79 37.98
C MET A 332 15.45 26.07 37.36
N PHE A 333 15.39 27.15 38.13
CA PHE A 333 16.13 28.36 37.84
C PHE A 333 17.44 28.37 38.62
N ARG A 334 18.56 28.53 37.93
CA ARG A 334 19.89 28.66 38.53
C ARG A 334 20.44 30.05 38.29
N HIS A 335 20.81 30.74 39.37
CA HIS A 335 21.52 32.01 39.34
C HIS A 335 22.92 31.85 39.95
N MET A 336 23.95 32.28 39.22
CA MET A 336 25.31 32.23 39.74
C MET A 336 25.57 33.50 40.55
N LEU A 337 25.96 33.35 41.81
CA LEU A 337 26.22 34.46 42.73
C LEU A 337 27.63 35.01 42.50
N THR A 338 27.79 35.80 41.44
CA THR A 338 29.11 36.25 40.97
C THR A 338 29.76 37.37 41.78
N GLU A 339 29.00 38.02 42.68
CA GLU A 339 29.53 39.12 43.50
C GLU A 339 30.45 38.66 44.63
N VAL A 340 30.44 37.36 44.96
CA VAL A 340 31.22 36.78 46.06
C VAL A 340 31.95 35.52 45.60
N GLU A 341 33.24 35.41 45.93
CA GLU A 341 34.02 34.20 45.66
C GLU A 341 34.13 33.29 46.89
N VAL A 342 34.10 31.98 46.64
CA VAL A 342 34.47 30.94 47.61
C VAL A 342 35.74 30.23 47.14
N ASN A 343 36.51 29.69 48.08
CA ASN A 343 37.66 28.87 47.73
C ASN A 343 37.24 27.59 46.99
N ARG A 344 38.10 27.08 46.12
CA ARG A 344 37.88 25.78 45.46
C ARG A 344 38.27 24.66 46.42
N LEU A 345 37.41 23.66 46.53
CA LEU A 345 37.69 22.44 47.29
C LEU A 345 38.53 21.45 46.47
N LYS A 346 38.35 21.43 45.14
CA LYS A 346 39.14 20.63 44.20
C LYS A 346 39.69 21.53 43.09
N LYS A 347 40.93 21.29 42.65
CA LYS A 347 41.43 21.93 41.42
C LYS A 347 40.65 21.39 40.22
N PRO A 348 40.22 22.24 39.27
CA PRO A 348 39.63 21.75 38.03
C PRO A 348 40.68 20.95 37.26
N ASP A 349 40.24 19.87 36.63
CA ASP A 349 41.09 19.07 35.76
C ASP A 349 41.56 19.95 34.58
N PRO A 350 42.82 19.85 34.14
CA PRO A 350 43.32 20.65 33.03
C PRO A 350 42.51 20.32 31.76
N PRO A 351 42.25 21.32 30.89
CA PRO A 351 41.59 21.07 29.62
C PRO A 351 42.41 20.06 28.81
N ASP A 352 41.75 19.03 28.26
CA ASP A 352 42.41 18.05 27.40
C ASP A 352 42.95 18.75 26.15
N PRO A 353 44.29 18.76 25.95
CA PRO A 353 44.90 19.43 24.80
C PRO A 353 44.50 18.82 23.46
N ASN A 354 43.99 17.58 23.45
CA ASN A 354 43.55 16.86 22.26
C ASN A 354 42.02 16.83 22.10
N ALA A 355 41.26 17.50 22.98
CA ALA A 355 39.81 17.53 22.84
C ALA A 355 39.43 18.18 21.50
N PRO A 356 38.60 17.51 20.67
CA PRO A 356 38.12 18.11 19.44
C PRO A 356 37.40 19.41 19.77
N LYS A 357 37.76 20.50 19.05
CA LYS A 357 37.08 21.78 19.22
C LYS A 357 35.57 21.55 19.05
N PRO A 358 34.73 21.99 20.00
CA PRO A 358 33.29 21.88 19.84
C PRO A 358 32.89 22.49 18.49
N PRO A 359 31.95 21.87 17.75
CA PRO A 359 31.44 22.48 16.53
C PRO A 359 30.95 23.90 16.85
N ALA A 360 31.25 24.85 15.97
CA ALA A 360 30.82 26.22 16.12
C ALA A 360 29.30 26.23 16.32
N ARG A 361 28.87 26.62 17.53
CA ARG A 361 27.43 26.71 17.80
C ARG A 361 26.87 27.79 16.89
N PRO A 362 25.69 27.59 16.27
CA PRO A 362 25.02 28.66 15.56
C PRO A 362 24.87 29.85 16.51
N PRO A 363 24.89 31.10 15.99
CA PRO A 363 24.76 32.29 16.81
C PRO A 363 23.54 32.14 17.71
N ARG A 364 23.76 32.10 19.04
CA ARG A 364 22.67 32.11 20.00
C ARG A 364 21.91 33.40 19.78
N ILE A 365 20.65 33.28 19.34
CA ILE A 365 19.70 34.36 19.44
C ILE A 365 19.61 34.68 20.93
N GLY A 366 20.19 35.80 21.35
CA GLY A 366 20.15 36.23 22.75
C GLY A 366 18.72 36.41 23.23
N PRO A 367 18.50 36.53 24.56
CA PRO A 367 17.17 36.77 25.09
C PRO A 367 16.64 38.09 24.49
N LYS A 368 15.56 37.98 23.72
CA LYS A 368 14.88 39.10 23.09
C LYS A 368 13.56 39.33 23.82
N LEU A 369 13.24 40.61 24.06
CA LEU A 369 11.85 41.01 24.32
C LEU A 369 11.12 40.91 23.01
N ASP A 370 9.83 40.60 23.03
CA ASP A 370 8.97 40.75 21.86
C ASP A 370 7.97 41.89 22.09
#